data_AF-A0A0F7M9D3-F1
#
_entry.id   AF-A0A0F7M9D3-F1
#
_cell.length_a   1.000
_cell.length_b   1.000
_cell.length_c   1.000
_cell.angle_alpha   90.00
_cell.angle_beta   90.00
_cell.angle_gamma   90.00
#
_symmetry.space_group_name_H-M   'P 1'
#
loop_
_entity.id
_entity.type
_entity.pdbx_description
1 polymer ?
#
loop_
_entity_poly.entity_id
_entity_poly.type
_entity_poly.pdbx_seq_one_letter_code
_entity_poly.pdbx_strand_id
1 'polypeptide(L)' 'MWQELAVAFSLVLVLEGLAPFICPERWRLWVYRLADMESKQVRWVGLLSMISGLVLLTWLR' A
#
# COMPACT_ATOMS: atom_id res chain seq x y z
N MET A 1 -5.39 -5.96 -22.09
CA MET A 1 -5.92 -6.48 -20.81
C MET A 1 -4.89 -7.22 -19.96
N TRP A 2 -4.45 -8.44 -20.28
CA TRP A 2 -3.52 -9.19 -19.41
C TRP A 2 -2.12 -8.57 -19.29
N GLN A 3 -1.61 -7.97 -20.36
CA GLN A 3 -0.32 -7.28 -20.34
C GLN A 3 -0.37 -6.00 -19.49
N GLU A 4 -1.45 -5.23 -19.57
CA GLU A 4 -1.62 -4.02 -18.74
C GLU A 4 -1.68 -4.37 -17.25
N LEU A 5 -2.34 -5.48 -16.90
CA LEU A 5 -2.39 -5.97 -15.53
C LEU A 5 -1.00 -6.41 -15.04
N ALA A 6 -0.23 -7.10 -15.88
CA ALA A 6 1.14 -7.52 -15.58
C ALA A 6 2.10 -6.32 -15.43
N VAL A 7 1.93 -5.27 -16.25
CA VAL A 7 2.71 -4.02 -16.16
C VAL A 7 2.36 -3.27 -14.87
N ALA A 8 1.06 -3.11 -14.55
CA ALA A 8 0.64 -2.48 -13.31
C ALA A 8 1.16 -3.23 -12.08
N PHE A 9 1.10 -4.56 -12.09
CA PHE A 9 1.65 -5.39 -11.01
C PHE A 9 3.16 -5.25 -10.88
N SER A 10 3.89 -5.21 -12.00
CA SER A 10 5.34 -4.99 -12.01
C SER A 10 5.71 -3.63 -11.43
N LEU A 11 4.95 -2.58 -11.74
CA LEU A 11 5.17 -1.24 -11.18
C LEU A 11 4.93 -1.22 -9.66
N VAL A 12 3.89 -1.89 -9.16
CA VAL A 12 3.64 -2.01 -7.72
C VAL A 12 4.83 -2.70 -7.03
N LEU A 13 5.36 -3.77 -7.59
CA LEU A 13 6.53 -4.46 -7.04
C LEU A 13 7.79 -3.58 -7.02
N VAL A 14 8.04 -2.83 -8.10
CA VAL A 14 9.18 -1.89 -8.16
C VAL A 14 9.02 -0.80 -7.10
N LEU A 15 7.83 -0.23 -6.94
CA LEU A 15 7.56 0.82 -5.96
C LEU A 15 7.67 0.30 -4.51
N GLU A 16 7.11 -0.88 -4.22
CA GLU A 16 7.23 -1.53 -2.91
C GLU A 16 8.69 -1.89 -2.57
N GLY A 17 9.51 -2.25 -3.57
CA GLY A 17 10.94 -2.51 -3.39
C GLY A 17 11.81 -1.25 -3.30
N LEU A 18 11.35 -0.12 -3.84
CA LEU A 18 12.12 1.12 -3.88
C LEU A 18 12.30 1.73 -2.47
N ALA A 19 11.22 1.78 -1.69
CA ALA A 19 11.24 2.32 -0.32
C ALA A 19 12.24 1.61 0.63
N PRO A 20 12.27 0.26 0.74
CA PRO A 20 13.25 -0.44 1.55
C PRO A 20 14.67 -0.33 0.99
N PHE A 21 14.84 -0.14 -0.32
CA PHE A 21 16.17 -0.01 -0.95
C PHE A 21 16.80 1.37 -0.70
N ILE A 22 16.03 2.46 -0.79
CA ILE A 22 16.55 3.83 -0.63
C ILE A 22 16.83 4.16 0.85
N CYS A 23 15.95 3.76 1.77
CA CYS A 23 16.03 4.17 3.19
C CYS A 23 15.58 3.02 4.12
N PRO A 24 16.40 1.96 4.30
CA PRO A 24 16.00 0.77 5.05
C PRO A 24 15.67 1.05 6.51
N GLU A 25 16.47 1.89 7.20
CA GLU A 25 16.22 2.20 8.62
C GLU A 25 14.94 3.00 8.83
N ARG A 26 14.72 4.00 7.97
CA ARG A 26 13.52 4.85 8.06
C ARG A 26 12.27 4.02 7.76
N TRP A 27 12.31 3.21 6.71
CA TRP A 27 11.24 2.26 6.39
C TRP A 27 10.91 1.33 7.56
N ARG A 28 11.94 0.74 8.19
CA ARG A 28 11.75 -0.16 9.33
C ARG A 28 11.11 0.55 10.53
N LEU A 29 11.46 1.82 10.79
CA LEU A 29 10.82 2.63 11.82
C LEU A 29 9.34 2.90 11.50
N TRP A 30 9.01 3.20 10.25
CA TRP A 30 7.61 3.38 9.82
C TRP A 30 6.79 2.11 10.03
N VAL A 31 7.32 0.95 9.62
CA VAL A 31 6.67 -0.35 9.82
C VAL A 31 6.53 -0.68 11.31
N TYR A 32 7.55 -0.41 12.12
CA TYR A 32 7.48 -0.64 13.56
C TYR A 32 6.43 0.24 14.24
N ARG A 33 6.35 1.52 13.87
CA ARG A 33 5.30 2.42 14.38
C ARG A 33 3.91 1.94 13.98
N LEU A 34 3.73 1.46 12.75
CA LEU A 34 2.47 0.85 12.30
C LEU A 34 2.12 -0.43 13.07
N ALA A 35 3.11 -1.24 13.41
CA ALA A 35 2.93 -2.45 14.21
C ALA A 35 2.65 -2.18 15.69
N ASP A 36 3.15 -1.07 16.22
CA ASP A 36 2.92 -0.60 17.59
C ASP A 36 1.54 0.08 17.75
N MET A 37 0.89 0.47 16.64
CA MET A 37 -0.47 0.99 16.66
C MET A 37 -1.47 -0.07 17.14
N GLU A 38 -2.46 0.36 17.91
CA GLU A 38 -3.53 -0.50 18.40
C GLU A 38 -4.21 -1.20 17.20
N SER A 39 -4.38 -2.52 17.30
CA SER A 39 -4.91 -3.36 16.21
C SER A 39 -6.29 -2.90 15.71
N LYS A 40 -7.06 -2.18 16.51
CA LYS A 40 -8.31 -1.51 16.11
C LYS A 40 -8.07 -0.37 15.11
N GLN A 41 -7.07 0.48 15.34
CA GLN A 41 -6.75 1.60 14.45
C GLN A 41 -6.24 1.10 13.10
N VAL A 42 -5.39 0.07 13.08
CA VAL A 42 -4.90 -0.55 11.84
C VAL A 42 -6.06 -1.09 11.00
N ARG A 43 -7.07 -1.72 11.63
CA ARG A 43 -8.28 -2.19 10.92
C ARG A 43 -9.12 -1.05 10.35
N TRP A 44 -9.27 0.06 11.08
CA TRP A 44 -10.00 1.23 10.59
C TRP A 44 -9.30 1.91 9.42
N VAL A 45 -7.98 2.06 9.48
CA VAL A 45 -7.17 2.60 8.38
C VAL A 45 -7.27 1.67 7.16
N GLY A 46 -7.18 0.35 7.35
CA GLY A 46 -7.38 -0.63 6.29
C GLY A 46 -8.78 -0.55 5.66
N LEU A 47 -9.83 -0.43 6.47
CA LEU A 47 -11.21 -0.24 5.99
C LEU A 47 -11.37 1.04 5.17
N LEU A 48 -10.85 2.17 5.67
CA LEU A 48 -10.89 3.44 4.95
C LEU A 48 -10.14 3.35 3.61
N SER A 49 -8.99 2.66 3.58
CA SER A 49 -8.23 2.43 2.34
C SER A 49 -8.95 1.52 1.36
N MET A 50 -9.65 0.49 1.84
CA MET A 50 -10.47 -0.37 0.99
C MET A 50 -11.66 0.41 0.40
N ILE A 51 -12.34 1.22 1.22
CA ILE A 51 -13.46 2.04 0.77
C ILE A 51 -12.99 3.10 -0.24
N SER A 52 -11.90 3.81 0.04
CA SER A 52 -11.36 4.80 -0.90
C SER A 52 -10.95 4.17 -2.22
N GLY A 53 -10.31 3.00 -2.19
CA GLY A 53 -9.98 2.22 -3.38
C GLY A 53 -11.22 1.80 -4.18
N LEU A 54 -12.28 1.38 -3.50
CA LEU A 54 -13.55 1.01 -4.14
C LEU A 54 -14.23 2.24 -4.77
N VAL A 55 -14.23 3.38 -4.08
CA VAL A 55 -14.76 4.64 -4.60
C VAL A 55 -13.99 5.10 -5.83
N LEU A 56 -12.65 5.09 -5.78
CA LEU A 56 -11.79 5.42 -6.91
C LEU A 56 -12.02 4.48 -8.10
N LEU A 57 -12.11 3.17 -7.85
CA LEU A 57 -12.40 2.19 -8.89
C LEU A 57 -13.76 2.45 -9.54
N THR A 58 -14.77 2.82 -8.74
CA THR A 58 -16.12 3.14 -9.24
C THR A 58 -16.18 4.50 -9.94
N TRP A 59 -15.29 5.44 -9.62
CA TRP A 59 -15.21 6.75 -10.27
C TRP A 59 -14.39 6.75 -11.56
N LEU A 60 -13.32 5.95 -11.62
CA LEU A 60 -12.46 5.83 -12.81
C LEU A 60 -13.02 4.86 -13.87
N ARG A 61 -13.97 4.00 -13.49
CA ARG A 61 -14.63 3.04 -14.38
C ARG A 61 -16.00 3.53 -14.79
#